data_AF-A0AAW4P8F9-F1
#
_entry.id   AF-A0AAW4P8F9-F1
#
_cell.length_a   1.000
_cell.length_b   1.000
_cell.length_c   1.000
_cell.angle_alpha   90.00
_cell.angle_beta   90.00
_cell.angle_gamma   90.00
#
_symmetry.space_group_name_H-M   'P 1'
#
loop_
_entity.id
_entity.type
_entity.pdbx_description
1 polymer ?
#
loop_
_entity_poly.entity_id
_entity_poly.type
_entity_poly.pdbx_seq_one_letter_code
_entity_poly.pdbx_strand_id
1 'polypeptide(L)' 'MFSDGNWDEVPDDPDPHENLGYELEELTVIQSETDDRYVFLPAEEDQLLEEAFIVADEEALVELKE' A
#
# COMPACT_ATOMS: atom_id res chain seq x y z
N MET A 1 -1.66 -27.12 17.84
CA MET A 1 -1.97 -26.01 18.76
C MET A 1 -1.31 -24.79 18.16
N PHE A 2 -2.08 -23.97 17.45
CA PHE A 2 -1.61 -22.64 17.06
C PHE A 2 -1.57 -21.86 18.37
N SER A 3 -0.40 -21.33 18.73
CA SER A 3 -0.29 -20.45 19.89
C SER A 3 -1.31 -19.34 19.71
N ASP A 4 -2.20 -19.21 20.69
CA ASP A 4 -3.15 -18.12 20.82
C ASP A 4 -2.30 -16.83 20.88
N GLY A 5 -2.09 -16.20 19.71
CA GLY A 5 -1.30 -14.99 19.63
C GLY A 5 -2.02 -13.92 20.44
N ASN A 6 -1.29 -13.13 21.22
CA ASN A 6 -1.84 -12.00 21.96
C ASN A 6 -2.19 -10.84 20.99
N TRP A 7 -3.09 -11.10 20.05
CA TRP A 7 -3.60 -10.12 19.08
C TRP A 7 -4.34 -8.96 19.76
N ASP A 8 -4.76 -9.13 21.02
CA ASP A 8 -5.37 -8.07 21.84
C ASP A 8 -4.33 -7.09 22.41
N GLU A 9 -3.05 -7.49 22.48
CA GLU A 9 -1.97 -6.66 23.03
C GLU A 9 -1.24 -5.82 21.96
N VAL A 10 -1.55 -6.03 20.68
CA VAL A 10 -0.98 -5.22 19.59
C VAL A 10 -1.81 -3.97 19.36
N PRO A 11 -1.19 -2.82 19.01
CA PRO A 11 -1.91 -1.60 18.71
C PRO A 11 -2.84 -1.79 17.51
N ASP A 12 -4.03 -1.16 17.57
CA ASP A 12 -4.98 -1.12 16.45
C ASP A 12 -4.40 -0.43 15.20
N ASP A 13 -3.47 0.52 15.42
CA ASP A 13 -2.73 1.24 14.38
C ASP A 13 -1.22 0.94 14.54
N PRO A 14 -0.75 -0.23 14.06
CA PRO A 14 0.64 -0.63 14.20
C PRO A 14 1.54 0.19 13.28
N ASP A 15 2.69 0.60 13.80
CA ASP A 15 3.70 1.26 12.99
C ASP A 15 4.23 0.27 11.92
N PRO A 16 4.15 0.60 10.62
CA PRO A 16 4.56 -0.30 9.55
C PRO A 16 6.01 -0.77 9.69
N HIS A 17 6.92 0.09 10.17
CA HIS A 17 8.33 -0.24 10.30
C HIS A 17 8.63 -0.97 11.61
N GLU A 18 8.31 -0.35 12.75
CA GLU A 18 8.66 -0.84 14.09
C GLU A 18 7.85 -2.07 14.52
N ASN A 19 6.61 -2.22 14.03
CA ASN A 19 5.74 -3.32 14.44
C ASN A 19 5.63 -4.41 13.37
N LEU A 20 5.71 -4.06 12.09
CA LEU A 20 5.50 -5.01 10.98
C LEU A 20 6.76 -5.28 10.15
N GLY A 21 7.83 -4.48 10.32
CA GLY A 21 9.07 -4.63 9.56
C GLY A 21 8.93 -4.29 8.08
N TYR A 22 7.90 -3.53 7.71
CA TYR A 22 7.71 -3.02 6.36
C TYR A 22 8.48 -1.71 6.18
N GLU A 23 9.19 -1.60 5.06
CA GLU A 23 9.74 -0.33 4.61
C GLU A 23 8.70 0.34 3.72
N LEU A 24 8.44 1.62 3.98
CA LEU A 24 7.57 2.42 3.13
C LEU A 24 8.31 2.77 1.85
N GLU A 25 7.69 2.46 0.72
CA GLU A 25 8.19 2.86 -0.59
C GLU A 25 7.37 4.03 -1.13
N GLU A 26 8.06 4.97 -1.79
CA GLU A 26 7.40 6.06 -2.50
C GLU A 26 6.84 5.55 -3.84
N LEU A 27 5.53 5.67 -4.03
CA LEU A 27 4.87 5.30 -5.28
C LEU A 27 4.65 6.54 -6.15
N THR A 28 4.92 6.41 -7.45
CA THR A 28 4.54 7.41 -8.44
C THR A 28 3.09 7.20 -8.84
N VAL A 29 2.27 8.25 -8.71
CA VAL A 29 0.85 8.22 -9.07
C VAL A 29 0.65 8.85 -10.44
N ILE A 30 0.03 8.10 -11.35
CA ILE A 30 -0.36 8.57 -12.68
C ILE A 30 -1.87 8.49 -12.79
N GLN A 31 -2.51 9.64 -13.05
CA GLN A 31 -3.93 9.71 -13.36
C GLN A 31 -4.12 9.62 -14.88
N SER A 32 -5.04 8.77 -15.34
CA SER A 32 -5.43 8.75 -16.75
C SER A 32 -6.23 10.02 -17.10
N GLU A 33 -5.91 10.65 -18.25
CA GLU A 33 -6.64 11.84 -18.72
C GLU A 33 -8.00 11.50 -19.35
N THR A 34 -8.21 10.22 -19.70
CA THR A 34 -9.39 9.78 -20.49
C THR A 34 -10.32 8.87 -19.71
N ASP A 35 -9.88 8.39 -18.54
CA ASP A 35 -10.59 7.45 -17.68
C ASP A 35 -10.37 7.85 -16.22
N ASP A 36 -11.34 7.62 -15.34
CA ASP A 36 -11.27 7.89 -13.90
C ASP A 36 -10.46 6.80 -13.17
N ARG A 37 -9.25 6.54 -13.66
CA ARG A 37 -8.35 5.47 -13.20
C ARG A 37 -6.98 6.02 -12.81
N TYR A 38 -6.44 5.45 -11.74
CA TYR A 38 -5.14 5.76 -11.15
C TYR A 38 -4.22 4.56 -11.27
N VAL A 39 -2.98 4.82 -11.65
CA VAL A 39 -1.90 3.83 -11.69
C VAL A 39 -0.83 4.24 -10.69
N PHE A 40 -0.49 3.31 -9.80
CA PHE A 40 0.57 3.47 -8.81
C PHE A 40 1.76 2.61 -9.23
N LEU A 41 2.89 3.26 -9.42
CA LEU A 41 4.13 2.63 -9.87
C LEU A 41 5.17 2.65 -8.74
N PRO A 42 5.80 1.51 -8.42
CA PRO A 42 6.96 1.47 -7.52
C PRO A 42 8.07 2.36 -8.04
N ALA A 43 8.85 2.94 -7.11
CA ALA A 43 9.98 3.79 -7.47
C ALA A 43 11.11 2.98 -8.13
N GLU A 44 11.25 1.71 -7.77
CA GLU A 44 12.26 0.82 -8.33
C GLU A 44 11.79 0.21 -9.65
N GLU A 45 12.53 0.50 -10.73
CA GLU A 45 12.20 0.01 -12.08
C GLU A 45 12.23 -1.52 -12.19
N ASP A 46 13.04 -2.21 -11.37
CA ASP A 46 13.08 -3.67 -11.32
C ASP A 46 11.74 -4.27 -10.84
N GLN A 47 11.05 -3.61 -9.91
CA GLN A 47 9.74 -4.06 -9.41
C GLN A 47 8.63 -3.89 -10.46
N LEU A 48 8.77 -2.92 -11.38
CA LEU A 48 7.85 -2.79 -12.52
C LEU A 48 7.89 -4.00 -13.45
N LEU A 49 9.05 -4.64 -13.57
CA LEU A 49 9.21 -5.86 -14.38
C LEU A 49 8.51 -7.06 -13.74
N GLU A 50 8.24 -7.02 -12.44
CA GLU A 50 7.55 -8.05 -11.67
C GLU A 50 6.03 -7.81 -11.60
N GLU A 51 5.49 -6.92 -12.43
CA GLU A 51 4.06 -6.55 -12.43
C GLU A 51 3.59 -5.98 -11.08
N ALA A 52 4.49 -5.39 -10.29
CA ALA A 52 4.21 -4.84 -8.97
C ALA A 52 3.59 -3.43 -9.05
N PHE A 53 2.58 -3.22 -9.88
CA PHE A 53 1.84 -1.96 -9.99
C PHE A 53 0.38 -2.13 -9.59
N ILE A 54 -0.23 -1.04 -9.12
CA ILE A 54 -1.63 -1.04 -8.70
C ILE A 54 -2.45 -0.19 -9.68
N VAL A 55 -3.57 -0.71 -10.13
CA VAL A 55 -4.58 0.04 -10.90
C VAL A 55 -5.84 0.12 -10.07
N ALA A 56 -6.30 1.34 -9.80
CA ALA A 56 -7.50 1.59 -9.02
C ALA A 56 -8.43 2.57 -9.75
N ASP A 57 -9.74 2.37 -9.62
CA ASP A 57 -10.74 3.35 -10.02
C ASP A 57 -10.81 4.48 -8.98
N GLU A 58 -11.22 5.68 -9.41
CA GLU A 58 -11.36 6.85 -8.53
C GLU A 58 -12.26 6.57 -7.32
N GLU A 59 -13.36 5.82 -7.51
CA GLU A 59 -14.31 5.49 -6.44
C GLU A 59 -13.71 4.57 -5.36
N ALA A 60 -12.64 3.85 -5.67
CA ALA A 60 -11.91 2.99 -4.72
C ALA A 60 -10.80 3.75 -3.97
N LEU A 61 -10.49 4.98 -4.39
CA LEU A 61 -9.47 5.80 -3.78
C LEU A 61 -10.04 6.58 -2.59
N VAL A 62 -9.41 6.44 -1.43
CA VAL A 62 -9.75 7.24 -0.24
C VAL A 62 -8.49 7.92 0.25
N GLU A 63 -8.50 9.25 0.24
CA GLU A 63 -7.46 10.04 0.92
C GLU A 63 -7.65 9.93 2.43
N LEU A 64 -6.73 9.24 3.09
CA LEU A 64 -6.63 9.24 4.55
C LEU A 64 -6.10 10.62 4.98
N LYS A 65 -6.93 11.35 5.71
CA LYS A 65 -6.52 12.61 6.36
C LYS A 65 -5.95 12.27 7.74
N GLU A 66 -4.79 12.85 8.04
CA GLU A 66 -4.18 12.87 9.38
C GLU A 66 -5.06 13.60 10.41
#